data_AF-A0A224YN31-F1
#
_entry.id   AF-A0A224YN31-F1
#
_cell.length_a   1.000
_cell.length_b   1.000
_cell.length_c   1.000
_cell.angle_alpha   90.00
_cell.angle_beta   90.00
_cell.angle_gamma   90.00
#
_symmetry.space_group_name_H-M   'P 1'
#
loop_
_entity.id
_entity.type
_entity.pdbx_description
1 polymer ?
#
loop_
_entity_poly.entity_id
_entity_poly.type
_entity_poly.pdbx_seq_one_letter_code
_entity_poly.pdbx_strand_id
1 'polypeptide(L)'
;MRKPLFVAMFVISFTSVTRPMRFLPNFRRRTYSIVNFLNTSERIWTVQTSRPGNTTCQYDHVRRINPRFVLFNRTLMQGRTRYSARLRGEFFEDHKNEEYVTALDFRPMFRAKLIFAGENNVCGVMKLGSMTGAPTTYYELQVRNSSLEIILYRRCWHHFCNVARHSRGVYNPHCQHLIRLGI
;
A
#
# COMPACT_ATOMS: atom_id res chain seq x y z
N MET A 1 5.48 69.94 61.01
CA MET A 1 6.03 69.95 59.64
C MET A 1 6.03 68.52 59.10
N ARG A 2 5.14 68.20 58.15
CA ARG A 2 5.00 66.87 57.53
C ARG A 2 5.97 66.74 56.35
N LYS A 3 6.80 65.70 56.30
CA LYS A 3 7.52 65.26 55.09
C LYS A 3 6.74 64.11 54.44
N PRO A 4 6.53 64.07 53.12
CA PRO A 4 5.93 62.92 52.47
C PRO A 4 6.99 61.82 52.29
N LEU A 5 6.66 60.60 52.69
CA LEU A 5 7.40 59.40 52.31
C LEU A 5 6.89 58.95 50.93
N PHE A 6 7.78 58.97 49.95
CA PHE A 6 7.55 58.39 48.62
C PHE A 6 7.37 56.88 48.74
N VAL A 7 6.21 56.36 48.36
CA VAL A 7 5.99 54.92 48.21
C VAL A 7 6.40 54.54 46.79
N ALA A 8 7.53 53.86 46.64
CA ALA A 8 7.94 53.24 45.40
C ALA A 8 7.15 51.93 45.19
N MET A 9 6.26 51.92 44.19
CA MET A 9 5.56 50.72 43.74
C MET A 9 6.48 49.89 42.84
N PHE A 10 7.07 48.83 43.40
CA PHE A 10 7.76 47.80 42.60
C PHE A 10 6.71 46.87 41.97
N VAL A 11 6.44 47.05 40.68
CA VAL A 11 5.64 46.11 39.89
C VAL A 11 6.55 44.96 39.47
N ILE A 12 6.46 43.82 40.17
CA ILE A 12 7.13 42.59 39.76
C ILE A 12 6.28 41.96 38.65
N SER A 13 6.66 42.20 37.40
CA SER A 13 6.08 41.51 36.25
C SER A 13 6.59 40.07 36.21
N PHE A 14 5.79 39.12 36.69
CA PHE A 14 5.99 37.70 36.43
C PHE A 14 5.69 37.42 34.95
N THR A 15 6.71 37.45 34.10
CA THR A 15 6.61 36.86 32.77
C THR A 15 6.62 35.35 32.92
N SER A 16 5.44 34.74 32.98
CA SER A 16 5.31 33.29 32.85
C SER A 16 5.82 32.91 31.45
N VAL A 17 7.06 32.41 31.38
CA VAL A 17 7.59 31.79 30.17
C VAL A 17 6.81 30.50 29.97
N THR A 18 5.67 30.59 29.28
CA THR A 18 4.94 29.42 28.80
C THR A 18 5.80 28.77 27.73
N ARG A 19 6.64 27.82 28.14
CA ARG A 19 7.31 26.92 27.19
C ARG A 19 6.20 26.22 26.41
N PRO A 20 6.13 26.35 25.07
CA PRO A 20 5.13 25.63 24.31
C PRO A 20 5.43 24.15 24.51
N MET A 21 4.54 23.47 25.22
CA MET A 21 4.53 22.02 25.32
C MET A 21 4.38 21.53 23.89
N ARG A 22 5.48 21.05 23.30
CA ARG A 22 5.48 20.43 21.98
C ARG A 22 4.62 19.18 22.11
N PHE A 23 3.33 19.31 21.84
CA PHE A 23 2.49 18.17 21.45
C PHE A 23 3.07 17.67 20.14
N LEU A 24 4.04 16.75 20.23
CA LEU A 24 4.34 15.88 19.11
C LEU A 24 3.11 14.99 18.98
N PRO A 25 2.27 15.16 17.95
CA PRO A 25 1.18 14.23 17.75
C PRO A 25 1.87 12.87 17.56
N ASN A 26 1.53 11.91 18.41
CA ASN A 26 1.85 10.52 18.17
C ASN A 26 1.12 10.11 16.88
N PHE A 27 1.73 10.41 15.74
CA PHE A 27 1.33 9.93 14.43
C PHE A 27 1.60 8.42 14.46
N ARG A 28 0.72 7.65 15.11
CA ARG A 28 0.70 6.21 15.00
C ARG A 28 0.54 5.92 13.51
N ARG A 29 1.64 5.52 12.85
CA ARG A 29 1.57 5.00 11.48
C ARG A 29 0.56 3.87 11.51
N ARG A 30 -0.55 4.03 10.79
CA ARG A 30 -1.56 2.99 10.64
C ARG A 30 -0.88 1.79 9.96
N THR A 31 -0.73 0.69 10.70
CA THR A 31 -0.20 -0.56 10.15
C THR A 31 -1.34 -1.30 9.46
N TYR A 32 -1.22 -1.50 8.15
CA TYR A 32 -2.19 -2.28 7.37
C TYR A 32 -1.91 -3.78 7.52
N SER A 33 -2.94 -4.62 7.41
CA SER A 33 -2.78 -6.08 7.39
C SER A 33 -2.82 -6.57 5.94
N ILE A 34 -1.69 -7.04 5.42
CA ILE A 34 -1.64 -7.61 4.06
C ILE A 34 -2.48 -8.89 3.98
N VAL A 35 -2.52 -9.67 5.06
CA VAL A 35 -3.36 -10.86 5.17
C VAL A 35 -4.83 -10.49 4.99
N ASN A 36 -5.31 -9.44 5.66
CA ASN A 36 -6.72 -9.00 5.54
C ASN A 36 -7.03 -8.43 4.15
N PHE A 37 -6.03 -7.80 3.50
CA PHE A 37 -6.19 -7.28 2.15
C PHE A 37 -6.36 -8.42 1.13
N LEU A 38 -5.47 -9.41 1.18
CA LEU A 38 -5.45 -10.57 0.29
C LEU A 38 -6.56 -11.59 0.60
N ASN A 39 -7.16 -11.58 1.79
CA ASN A 39 -8.24 -12.49 2.16
C ASN A 39 -9.55 -12.14 1.43
N THR A 40 -9.64 -12.59 0.18
CA THR A 40 -10.83 -12.50 -0.69
C THR A 40 -10.83 -13.66 -1.69
N SER A 41 -12.02 -14.06 -2.14
CA SER A 41 -12.20 -14.99 -3.26
C SER A 41 -12.20 -14.26 -4.61
N GLU A 42 -12.24 -12.94 -4.62
CA GLU A 42 -12.24 -12.14 -5.84
C GLU A 42 -10.85 -12.09 -6.49
N ARG A 43 -10.83 -11.82 -7.80
CA ARG A 43 -9.59 -11.39 -8.45
C ARG A 43 -9.17 -10.03 -7.91
N ILE A 44 -7.89 -9.88 -7.61
CA ILE A 44 -7.27 -8.61 -7.25
C ILE A 44 -6.53 -8.11 -8.48
N TRP A 45 -7.07 -7.07 -9.13
CA TRP A 45 -6.52 -6.50 -10.34
C TRP A 45 -5.46 -5.47 -10.05
N THR A 46 -4.35 -5.54 -10.77
CA THR A 46 -3.44 -4.40 -10.86
C THR A 46 -4.04 -3.41 -11.84
N VAL A 47 -4.51 -2.27 -11.33
CA VAL A 47 -5.11 -1.23 -12.17
C VAL A 47 -4.03 -0.38 -12.79
N GLN A 48 -3.06 0.04 -11.99
CA GLN A 48 -1.98 0.95 -12.37
C GLN A 48 -0.65 0.47 -11.77
N THR A 49 0.45 0.70 -12.48
CA THR A 49 1.79 0.33 -12.01
C THR A 49 2.82 1.40 -12.36
N SER A 50 3.81 1.57 -11.49
CA SER A 50 5.02 2.37 -11.81
C SER A 50 6.14 1.53 -12.43
N ARG A 51 5.91 0.23 -12.65
CA ARG A 51 6.89 -0.65 -13.29
C ARG A 51 6.96 -0.35 -14.80
N PRO A 52 8.16 -0.15 -15.36
CA PRO A 52 8.31 -0.04 -16.81
C PRO A 52 7.93 -1.34 -17.52
N GLY A 53 7.65 -1.26 -18.82
CA GLY A 53 7.29 -2.40 -19.66
C GLY A 53 5.85 -2.36 -20.15
N ASN A 54 5.41 -3.46 -20.75
CA ASN A 54 4.16 -3.55 -21.52
C ASN A 54 3.17 -4.62 -20.99
N THR A 55 3.34 -5.05 -19.74
CA THR A 55 2.42 -6.02 -19.11
C THR A 55 1.04 -5.42 -18.91
N THR A 56 -0.01 -6.11 -19.35
CA THR A 56 -1.41 -5.70 -19.20
C THR A 56 -2.24 -6.80 -18.54
N CYS A 57 -3.46 -6.48 -18.14
CA CYS A 57 -4.44 -7.41 -17.57
C CYS A 57 -3.89 -8.29 -16.44
N GLN A 58 -3.02 -7.71 -15.60
CA GLN A 58 -2.43 -8.42 -14.46
C GLN A 58 -3.44 -8.52 -13.32
N TYR A 59 -3.65 -9.73 -12.82
CA TYR A 59 -4.44 -9.97 -11.62
C TYR A 59 -3.87 -11.13 -10.80
N ASP A 60 -4.15 -11.09 -9.51
CA ASP A 60 -3.90 -12.18 -8.58
C ASP A 60 -5.22 -12.84 -8.19
N HIS A 61 -5.19 -14.17 -8.08
CA HIS A 61 -6.32 -14.96 -7.60
C HIS A 61 -5.84 -15.87 -6.47
N VAL A 62 -6.30 -15.57 -5.25
CA VAL A 62 -5.93 -16.32 -4.06
C VAL A 62 -6.57 -17.71 -4.09
N ARG A 63 -5.75 -18.73 -3.83
CA ARG A 63 -6.16 -20.14 -3.76
C ARG A 63 -6.31 -20.61 -2.33
N ARG A 64 -5.43 -20.15 -1.44
CA ARG A 64 -5.45 -20.45 -0.01
C ARG A 64 -4.72 -19.35 0.74
N ILE A 65 -5.23 -18.95 1.89
CA ILE A 65 -4.58 -17.99 2.77
C ILE A 65 -4.79 -18.40 4.22
N ASN A 66 -3.79 -18.13 5.06
CA ASN A 66 -3.87 -18.21 6.51
C ASN A 66 -2.88 -17.20 7.12
N PRO A 67 -2.76 -17.09 8.45
CA PRO A 67 -1.88 -16.11 9.07
C PRO A 67 -0.38 -16.24 8.74
N ARG A 68 0.09 -17.37 8.20
CA ARG A 68 1.51 -17.63 7.90
C ARG A 68 1.84 -17.55 6.41
N PHE A 69 0.88 -17.84 5.53
CA PHE A 69 1.15 -17.81 4.10
C PHE A 69 -0.10 -17.57 3.25
N VAL A 70 0.15 -17.18 1.99
CA VAL A 70 -0.81 -17.17 0.89
C VAL A 70 -0.28 -18.00 -0.28
N LEU A 71 -1.18 -18.74 -0.92
CA LEU A 71 -0.96 -19.36 -2.23
C LEU A 71 -1.89 -18.67 -3.22
N PHE A 72 -1.35 -18.14 -4.30
CA PHE A 72 -2.12 -17.42 -5.31
C PHE A 72 -1.58 -17.68 -6.71
N ASN A 73 -2.43 -17.48 -7.69
CA ASN A 73 -2.03 -17.47 -9.09
C ASN A 73 -1.95 -16.02 -9.55
N ARG A 74 -0.79 -15.61 -10.06
CA ARG A 74 -0.63 -14.34 -10.77
C ARG A 74 -0.74 -14.61 -12.26
N THR A 75 -1.68 -13.96 -12.92
CA THR A 75 -1.86 -14.02 -14.38
C THR A 75 -1.63 -12.63 -14.96
N LEU A 76 -0.97 -12.55 -16.11
CA LEU A 76 -0.72 -11.32 -16.84
C LEU A 76 -0.64 -11.57 -18.35
N MET A 77 -0.85 -10.51 -19.12
CA MET A 77 -0.66 -10.50 -20.56
C MET A 77 0.61 -9.75 -20.93
N GLN A 78 1.37 -10.29 -21.87
CA GLN A 78 2.46 -9.58 -22.54
C GLN A 78 2.20 -9.63 -24.05
N GLY A 79 1.72 -8.50 -24.61
CA GLY A 79 1.13 -8.50 -25.94
C GLY A 79 -0.13 -9.38 -25.97
N ARG A 80 -0.15 -10.41 -26.82
CA ARG A 80 -1.26 -11.37 -26.95
C ARG A 80 -1.05 -12.66 -26.16
N THR A 81 0.10 -12.81 -25.51
CA THR A 81 0.45 -14.04 -24.79
C THR A 81 0.10 -13.91 -23.33
N ARG A 82 -0.59 -14.93 -22.80
CA ARG A 82 -0.91 -15.06 -21.40
C ARG A 82 0.15 -15.85 -20.65
N TYR A 83 0.55 -15.30 -19.52
CA TYR A 83 1.44 -15.94 -18.57
C TYR A 83 0.71 -16.12 -17.24
N SER A 84 0.89 -17.28 -16.63
CA SER A 84 0.35 -17.55 -15.30
C SER A 84 1.39 -18.27 -14.47
N ALA A 85 1.63 -17.77 -13.26
CA ALA A 85 2.53 -18.38 -12.30
C ALA A 85 1.78 -18.66 -11.00
N ARG A 86 2.03 -19.84 -10.41
CA ARG A 86 1.57 -20.16 -9.06
C ARG A 86 2.65 -19.75 -8.08
N LEU A 87 2.28 -18.91 -7.12
CA LEU A 87 3.18 -18.23 -6.21
C LEU A 87 2.80 -18.52 -4.76
N ARG A 88 3.80 -18.45 -3.88
CA ARG A 88 3.65 -18.55 -2.44
C ARG A 88 4.16 -17.27 -1.79
N GLY A 89 3.32 -16.59 -1.03
CA GLY A 89 3.72 -15.49 -0.16
C GLY A 89 3.82 -15.97 1.28
N GLU A 90 4.89 -15.59 1.99
CA GLU A 90 5.07 -15.89 3.40
C GLU A 90 4.95 -14.63 4.24
N PHE A 91 4.23 -14.75 5.37
CA PHE A 91 3.96 -13.67 6.30
C PHE A 91 4.76 -13.88 7.59
N PHE A 92 5.23 -12.78 8.17
CA PHE A 92 5.94 -12.77 9.44
C PHE A 92 5.20 -11.89 10.43
N GLU A 93 5.12 -12.33 11.69
CA GLU A 93 4.30 -11.68 12.72
C GLU A 93 4.71 -10.22 12.99
N ASP A 94 6.02 -9.95 12.93
CA ASP A 94 6.60 -8.61 13.08
C ASP A 94 6.32 -7.68 11.90
N HIS A 95 5.93 -8.24 10.74
CA HIS A 95 5.79 -7.53 9.47
C HIS A 95 4.38 -7.72 8.88
N LYS A 96 3.34 -7.30 9.62
CA LYS A 96 1.92 -7.49 9.27
C LYS A 96 1.50 -6.93 7.91
N ASN A 97 2.28 -6.01 7.34
CA ASN A 97 2.01 -5.41 6.04
C ASN A 97 2.93 -5.88 4.92
N GLU A 98 3.66 -6.98 5.12
CA GLU A 98 4.63 -7.47 4.15
C GLU A 98 4.48 -8.96 3.87
N GLU A 99 4.85 -9.34 2.66
CA GLU A 99 4.99 -10.72 2.25
C GLU A 99 6.28 -10.93 1.44
N TYR A 100 6.83 -12.13 1.56
CA TYR A 100 7.97 -12.58 0.78
C TYR A 100 7.49 -13.64 -0.20
N VAL A 101 7.58 -13.35 -1.49
CA VAL A 101 7.00 -14.17 -2.54
C VAL A 101 8.04 -15.02 -3.22
N THR A 102 7.76 -16.31 -3.30
CA THR A 102 8.54 -17.33 -4.02
C THR A 102 7.68 -18.04 -5.06
N ALA A 103 8.34 -18.63 -6.06
CA ALA A 103 7.71 -19.66 -6.87
C ALA A 103 7.60 -20.97 -6.07
N LEU A 104 6.82 -21.94 -6.57
CA LEU A 104 6.61 -23.20 -5.84
C LEU A 104 7.87 -24.06 -5.69
N ASP A 105 8.88 -23.86 -6.54
CA ASP A 105 10.22 -24.45 -6.43
C ASP A 105 11.13 -23.67 -5.45
N PHE A 106 10.54 -22.82 -4.59
CA PHE A 106 11.21 -21.95 -3.61
C PHE A 106 12.13 -20.88 -4.20
N ARG A 107 12.08 -20.65 -5.52
CA ARG A 107 12.85 -19.58 -6.16
C ARG A 107 12.34 -18.20 -5.68
N PRO A 108 13.22 -17.32 -5.17
CA PRO A 108 12.85 -15.96 -4.78
C PRO A 108 12.27 -15.16 -5.95
N MET A 109 11.13 -14.51 -5.75
CA MET A 109 10.47 -13.70 -6.79
C MET A 109 10.53 -12.22 -6.44
N PHE A 110 9.91 -11.81 -5.33
CA PHE A 110 9.87 -10.42 -4.89
C PHE A 110 9.42 -10.30 -3.44
N ARG A 111 9.72 -9.16 -2.82
CA ARG A 111 9.10 -8.72 -1.55
C ARG A 111 7.97 -7.74 -1.89
N ALA A 112 6.82 -7.92 -1.25
CA ALA A 112 5.66 -7.04 -1.39
C ALA A 112 5.33 -6.40 -0.04
N LYS A 113 5.02 -5.11 -0.04
CA LYS A 113 4.62 -4.36 1.16
C LYS A 113 3.36 -3.55 0.87
N LEU A 114 2.30 -3.79 1.64
CA LEU A 114 1.09 -2.98 1.63
C LEU A 114 1.37 -1.66 2.36
N ILE A 115 1.51 -0.58 1.59
CA ILE A 115 1.82 0.75 2.12
C ILE A 115 0.56 1.59 2.35
N PHE A 116 -0.56 1.21 1.73
CA PHE A 116 -1.86 1.82 1.97
C PHE A 116 -2.97 0.82 1.67
N ALA A 117 -4.00 0.77 2.51
CA ALA A 117 -5.24 0.03 2.22
C ALA A 117 -6.43 0.99 2.30
N GLY A 118 -7.30 0.90 1.29
CA GLY A 118 -8.57 1.60 1.27
C GLY A 118 -9.56 1.01 2.28
N GLU A 119 -10.73 1.63 2.36
CA GLU A 119 -11.83 1.14 3.19
C GLU A 119 -12.24 -0.28 2.76
N ASN A 120 -12.59 -1.12 3.73
CA ASN A 120 -12.99 -2.51 3.52
C ASN A 120 -11.99 -3.35 2.69
N ASN A 121 -10.73 -2.90 2.58
CA ASN A 121 -9.68 -3.52 1.76
C ASN A 121 -10.04 -3.70 0.27
N VAL A 122 -10.94 -2.85 -0.26
CA VAL A 122 -11.35 -2.92 -1.68
C VAL A 122 -10.23 -2.54 -2.64
N CYS A 123 -9.28 -1.73 -2.16
CA CYS A 123 -8.09 -1.34 -2.90
C CYS A 123 -6.88 -1.25 -1.97
N GLY A 124 -5.70 -1.36 -2.54
CA GLY A 124 -4.43 -1.26 -1.83
C GLY A 124 -3.32 -0.73 -2.73
N VAL A 125 -2.34 -0.08 -2.11
CA VAL A 125 -1.10 0.32 -2.78
C VAL A 125 0.01 -0.59 -2.30
N MET A 126 0.56 -1.36 -3.22
CA MET A 126 1.63 -2.33 -2.98
C MET A 126 2.95 -1.72 -3.41
N LYS A 127 3.97 -1.83 -2.55
CA LYS A 127 5.37 -1.55 -2.86
C LYS A 127 6.07 -2.88 -3.12
N LEU A 128 6.62 -3.07 -4.31
CA LEU A 128 7.31 -4.28 -4.72
C LEU A 128 8.80 -4.01 -4.88
N GLY A 129 9.64 -4.95 -4.45
CA GLY A 129 11.09 -4.84 -4.56
C GLY A 129 11.80 -6.20 -4.60
N SER A 130 13.10 -6.18 -4.87
CA SER A 130 13.95 -7.38 -4.81
C SER A 130 14.02 -7.95 -3.39
N MET A 131 14.16 -9.27 -3.29
CA MET A 131 14.43 -9.96 -2.02
C MET A 131 15.87 -9.75 -1.52
N THR A 132 16.82 -9.44 -2.41
CA THR A 132 18.26 -9.33 -2.11
C THR A 132 18.78 -7.90 -1.93
N GLY A 133 17.90 -6.89 -1.99
CA GLY A 133 18.22 -5.51 -1.61
C GLY A 133 19.07 -4.70 -2.61
N ALA A 134 18.52 -4.38 -3.79
CA ALA A 134 18.91 -3.28 -4.71
C ALA A 134 17.84 -3.09 -5.84
N PRO A 135 17.84 -2.01 -6.65
CA PRO A 135 17.38 -0.67 -6.30
C PRO A 135 16.00 -0.29 -6.87
N THR A 136 15.46 -1.02 -7.85
CA THR A 136 14.20 -0.65 -8.49
C THR A 136 13.01 -1.21 -7.71
N THR A 137 12.58 -0.44 -6.72
CA THR A 137 11.24 -0.60 -6.17
C THR A 137 10.24 0.00 -7.16
N TYR A 138 9.09 -0.66 -7.35
CA TYR A 138 7.94 -0.09 -8.03
C TYR A 138 6.68 -0.23 -7.19
N TYR A 139 5.64 0.47 -7.60
CA TYR A 139 4.36 0.48 -6.92
C TYR A 139 3.27 -0.05 -7.83
N GLU A 140 2.29 -0.72 -7.22
CA GLU A 140 1.07 -1.17 -7.89
C GLU A 140 -0.15 -0.66 -7.11
N LEU A 141 -1.12 -0.12 -7.84
CA LEU A 141 -2.48 0.07 -7.33
C LEU A 141 -3.26 -1.20 -7.64
N GLN A 142 -3.67 -1.90 -6.59
CA GLN A 142 -4.43 -3.14 -6.68
C GLN A 142 -5.86 -2.93 -6.18
N VAL A 143 -6.84 -3.51 -6.87
CA VAL A 143 -8.27 -3.31 -6.63
C VAL A 143 -9.02 -4.63 -6.78
N ARG A 144 -9.97 -4.91 -5.88
CA ARG A 144 -10.84 -6.08 -5.97
C ARG A 144 -11.76 -5.99 -7.19
N ASN A 145 -12.09 -7.13 -7.77
CA ASN A 145 -12.88 -7.22 -8.99
C ASN A 145 -14.24 -6.50 -8.90
N SER A 146 -14.96 -6.61 -7.78
CA SER A 146 -16.23 -5.92 -7.53
C SER A 146 -16.11 -4.41 -7.42
N SER A 147 -14.89 -3.87 -7.27
CA SER A 147 -14.64 -2.47 -6.94
C SER A 147 -13.89 -1.71 -8.03
N LEU A 148 -13.98 -2.16 -9.28
CA LEU A 148 -13.25 -1.58 -10.43
C LEU A 148 -13.79 -0.22 -10.90
N GLU A 149 -14.88 0.27 -10.31
CA GLU A 149 -15.35 1.65 -10.51
C GLU A 149 -14.45 2.65 -9.76
N ILE A 150 -14.01 3.71 -10.46
CA ILE A 150 -13.00 4.68 -9.96
C ILE A 150 -13.38 5.28 -8.60
N ILE A 151 -14.66 5.53 -8.37
CA ILE A 151 -15.15 6.11 -7.11
C ILE A 151 -14.77 5.27 -5.89
N LEU A 152 -14.75 3.94 -6.04
CA LEU A 152 -14.50 2.98 -4.95
C LEU A 152 -13.03 2.89 -4.54
N TYR A 153 -12.09 3.35 -5.38
CA TYR A 153 -10.65 3.31 -5.07
C TYR A 153 -9.95 4.67 -5.15
N ARG A 154 -10.70 5.78 -5.15
CA ARG A 154 -10.16 7.14 -5.23
C ARG A 154 -9.08 7.45 -4.18
N ARG A 155 -9.23 6.94 -2.95
CA ARG A 155 -8.23 7.13 -1.88
C ARG A 155 -6.92 6.40 -2.17
N CYS A 156 -7.00 5.16 -2.65
CA CYS A 156 -5.82 4.39 -3.07
C CYS A 156 -5.15 5.02 -4.30
N TRP A 157 -5.94 5.53 -5.25
CA TRP A 157 -5.43 6.26 -6.41
C TRP A 157 -4.62 7.50 -5.98
N HIS A 158 -5.17 8.32 -5.09
CA HIS A 158 -4.44 9.49 -4.57
C HIS A 158 -3.14 9.09 -3.87
N HIS A 159 -3.17 8.06 -3.01
CA HIS A 159 -1.96 7.57 -2.34
C HIS A 159 -0.95 7.01 -3.34
N PHE A 160 -1.40 6.30 -4.37
CA PHE A 160 -0.54 5.76 -5.43
C PHE A 160 0.15 6.89 -6.21
N CYS A 161 -0.58 7.92 -6.64
CA CYS A 161 0.00 9.08 -7.33
C CYS A 161 1.05 9.81 -6.49
N ASN A 162 0.89 9.83 -5.16
CA ASN A 162 1.86 10.48 -4.26
C ASN A 162 3.19 9.71 -4.15
N VAL A 163 3.21 8.40 -4.40
CA VAL A 163 4.41 7.56 -4.26
C VAL A 163 5.01 7.14 -5.61
N ALA A 164 4.20 7.08 -6.66
CA ALA A 164 4.62 6.70 -8.00
C ALA A 164 4.98 7.95 -8.83
N ARG A 165 6.27 8.17 -9.10
CA ARG A 165 6.74 9.28 -9.95
C ARG A 165 6.18 9.21 -11.38
N HIS A 166 6.02 7.99 -11.88
CA HIS A 166 5.46 7.68 -13.19
C HIS A 166 4.52 6.48 -13.05
N SER A 167 3.49 6.40 -13.88
CA SER A 167 2.57 5.27 -13.88
C SER A 167 2.00 4.99 -15.25
N ARG A 168 1.57 3.74 -15.46
CA ARG A 168 0.85 3.30 -16.65
C ARG A 168 -0.32 2.40 -16.27
N GLY A 169 -1.36 2.45 -17.09
CA GLY A 169 -2.52 1.58 -16.98
C GLY A 169 -2.13 0.13 -17.24
N VAL A 170 -2.61 -0.76 -16.38
CA VAL A 170 -2.46 -2.21 -16.53
C VAL A 170 -3.82 -2.85 -16.81
N TYR A 171 -4.86 -2.34 -16.15
CA TYR A 171 -6.24 -2.78 -16.34
C TYR A 171 -6.99 -1.91 -17.36
N ASN A 172 -7.84 -2.57 -18.15
CA ASN A 172 -8.88 -1.99 -19.01
C ASN A 172 -10.08 -2.95 -18.94
N PRO A 173 -11.34 -2.48 -18.97
CA PRO A 173 -12.52 -3.33 -19.13
C PRO A 173 -12.39 -4.52 -20.11
N HIS A 174 -11.66 -4.37 -21.22
CA HIS A 174 -11.41 -5.49 -22.15
C HIS A 174 -10.70 -6.70 -21.51
N CYS A 175 -9.92 -6.51 -20.44
CA CYS A 175 -9.28 -7.60 -19.70
C CYS A 175 -10.28 -8.61 -19.13
N GLN A 176 -11.49 -8.16 -18.74
CA GLN A 176 -12.54 -9.06 -18.28
C GLN A 176 -13.03 -9.99 -19.39
N HIS A 177 -13.02 -9.52 -20.64
CA HIS A 177 -13.41 -10.31 -21.80
C HIS A 177 -12.36 -11.37 -22.13
N LEU A 178 -11.07 -10.99 -22.17
CA LEU A 178 -9.97 -11.93 -22.45
C LEU A 178 -9.97 -13.12 -21.50
N ILE A 179 -10.18 -12.88 -20.20
CA ILE A 179 -10.27 -13.95 -19.20
C ILE A 179 -11.40 -14.93 -19.50
N ARG A 180 -12.58 -14.44 -19.91
CA ARG A 180 -13.74 -15.30 -20.22
C ARG A 180 -13.47 -16.20 -21.43
N LEU A 181 -12.68 -15.73 -22.38
CA LEU A 181 -12.26 -16.51 -23.54
C LEU A 181 -11.13 -17.50 -23.23
N GLY A 182 -10.59 -17.49 -22.00
CA GLY A 182 -9.42 -18.28 -21.65
C GLY A 182 -8.11 -17.80 -22.28
N ILE A 183 -8.14 -16.65 -22.96
CA ILE A 183 -6.99 -16.02 -23.62
C ILE A 183 -6.09 -15.37 -22.59
#